data_AF-A0A955Y6Z0-F1
#
_entry.id   AF-A0A955Y6Z0-F1
#
_cell.length_a   1.000
_cell.length_b   1.000
_cell.length_c   1.000
_cell.angle_alpha   90.00
_cell.angle_beta   90.00
_cell.angle_gamma   90.00
#
_symmetry.space_group_name_H-M   'P 1'
#
loop_
_entity.id
_entity.type
_entity.pdbx_description
1 polymer ?
#
loop_
_entity_poly.entity_id
_entity_poly.type
_entity_poly.pdbx_seq_one_letter_code
_entity_poly.pdbx_strand_id
1 'polypeptide(L)'
;MIALLLGCTYTVHLASRPSPALVQLPDGRRITTPDDVKIRWRPFSKATATVTASGYRPLEIELRDLRLRSGRAFSGQVGELTILLVPTHGPTGTWAAEDVPE
;
A
#
# COMPACT_ATOMS: atom_id res chain seq x y z
N MET A 1 -22.18 -21.69 14.81
CA MET A 1 -22.18 -20.26 14.46
C MET A 1 -21.04 -20.03 13.47
N ILE A 2 -21.34 -20.08 12.18
CA ILE A 2 -20.36 -20.03 11.08
C ILE A 2 -19.99 -18.55 10.88
N ALA A 3 -18.88 -18.12 11.47
CA ALA A 3 -18.31 -16.81 11.19
C ALA A 3 -17.79 -16.79 9.75
N LEU A 4 -18.69 -16.40 8.84
CA LEU A 4 -18.47 -15.77 7.54
C LEU A 4 -17.00 -15.70 7.08
N LEU A 5 -16.67 -16.59 6.15
CA LEU A 5 -15.53 -16.54 5.22
C LEU A 5 -15.63 -15.34 4.23
N LEU A 6 -16.18 -14.20 4.65
CA LEU A 6 -16.29 -12.99 3.83
C LEU A 6 -14.97 -12.25 3.85
N GLY A 7 -13.97 -12.82 3.19
CA GLY A 7 -12.82 -12.04 2.77
C GLY A 7 -13.19 -11.26 1.53
N CYS A 8 -13.45 -9.96 1.64
CA CYS A 8 -13.63 -9.09 0.48
C CYS A 8 -12.31 -8.97 -0.29
N THR A 9 -12.38 -8.90 -1.61
CA THR A 9 -11.21 -8.62 -2.46
C THR A 9 -11.32 -7.20 -2.97
N TYR A 10 -10.24 -6.45 -2.86
CA TYR A 10 -10.14 -5.06 -3.29
C TYR A 10 -9.05 -4.92 -4.33
N THR A 11 -9.25 -4.06 -5.31
CA THR A 11 -8.20 -3.68 -6.25
C THR A 11 -7.58 -2.39 -5.72
N VAL A 12 -6.27 -2.40 -5.51
CA VAL A 12 -5.53 -1.24 -5.04
C VAL A 12 -4.55 -0.83 -6.12
N HIS A 13 -4.68 0.40 -6.60
CA HIS A 13 -3.70 1.03 -7.46
C HIS A 13 -2.52 1.48 -6.59
N LEU A 14 -1.34 0.90 -6.85
CA LEU A 14 -0.11 1.24 -6.16
C LEU A 14 0.73 2.13 -7.07
N ALA A 15 1.08 3.31 -6.61
CA ALA A 15 1.99 4.22 -7.29
C ALA A 15 3.09 4.66 -6.32
N SER A 16 4.30 4.91 -6.82
CA SER A 16 5.37 5.52 -6.04
C SER A 16 5.98 6.71 -6.75
N ARG A 17 6.47 7.68 -5.98
CA ARG A 17 7.19 8.86 -6.46
C ARG A 17 8.39 9.17 -5.55
N PRO A 18 9.46 9.77 -6.08
CA PRO A 18 9.67 10.11 -7.50
C PRO A 18 10.11 8.91 -8.36
N SER A 19 10.54 7.81 -7.74
CA SER A 19 11.04 6.63 -8.44
C SER A 19 10.09 5.42 -8.34
N PRO A 20 10.11 4.50 -9.32
CA PRO A 20 9.51 3.18 -9.19
C PRO A 20 10.07 2.42 -7.97
N ALA A 21 9.21 1.64 -7.35
CA ALA A 21 9.52 0.87 -6.15
C ALA A 21 9.14 -0.60 -6.35
N LEU A 22 9.97 -1.50 -5.85
CA LEU A 22 9.64 -2.91 -5.70
C LEU A 22 8.81 -3.08 -4.42
N VAL A 23 7.59 -3.59 -4.56
CA VAL A 23 6.68 -3.86 -3.45
C VAL A 23 6.56 -5.37 -3.29
N GLN A 24 6.90 -5.87 -2.10
CA GLN A 24 6.65 -7.24 -1.70
C GLN A 24 5.34 -7.31 -0.92
N LEU A 25 4.36 -8.03 -1.50
CA LEU A 25 3.02 -8.18 -0.96
C LEU A 25 2.96 -9.27 0.14
N PRO A 26 1.91 -9.26 0.99
CA PRO A 26 1.73 -10.25 2.05
C PRO A 26 1.64 -11.70 1.55
N ASP A 27 1.23 -11.91 0.30
CA ASP A 27 1.14 -13.23 -0.34
C ASP A 27 2.48 -13.69 -0.95
N GLY A 28 3.56 -12.94 -0.75
CA GLY A 28 4.89 -13.23 -1.24
C GLY A 28 5.14 -12.76 -2.69
N ARG A 29 4.12 -12.26 -3.40
CA ARG A 29 4.32 -11.68 -4.73
C ARG A 29 5.18 -10.43 -4.65
N ARG A 30 5.94 -10.20 -5.71
CA ARG A 30 6.73 -8.98 -5.90
C ARG A 30 6.24 -8.28 -7.15
N ILE A 31 6.02 -6.99 -7.04
CA ILE A 31 5.57 -6.14 -8.15
C ILE A 31 6.41 -4.86 -8.17
N THR A 32 6.40 -4.16 -9.30
CA THR A 32 7.05 -2.85 -9.46
C THR A 32 5.97 -1.81 -9.69
N THR A 33 6.00 -0.71 -8.94
CA THR A 33 5.05 0.39 -9.12
C THR A 33 5.33 1.18 -10.42
N PRO A 34 4.29 1.72 -11.09
CA PRO A 34 2.87 1.60 -10.73
C PRO A 34 2.25 0.26 -11.16
N ASP A 35 1.36 -0.31 -10.34
CA ASP A 35 0.64 -1.56 -10.66
C ASP A 35 -0.68 -1.68 -9.88
N ASP A 36 -1.64 -2.45 -10.42
CA ASP A 36 -2.93 -2.74 -9.79
C ASP A 36 -2.92 -4.11 -9.12
N VAL A 37 -3.05 -4.13 -7.78
CA VAL A 37 -3.01 -5.37 -7.01
C VAL A 37 -4.36 -5.72 -6.42
N LYS A 38 -4.73 -7.00 -6.53
CA LYS A 38 -5.85 -7.55 -5.78
C LYS A 38 -5.38 -7.96 -4.39
N ILE A 39 -5.92 -7.29 -3.37
CA ILE A 39 -5.67 -7.59 -1.97
C ILE A 39 -6.93 -8.22 -1.39
N ARG A 40 -6.78 -9.42 -0.82
CA ARG A 40 -7.86 -10.06 -0.07
C ARG A 40 -7.83 -9.56 1.36
N TRP A 41 -8.82 -8.75 1.72
CA TRP A 41 -9.02 -8.34 3.09
C TRP A 41 -9.67 -9.46 3.89
N ARG A 42 -9.18 -9.71 5.11
CA ARG A 42 -9.82 -10.62 6.06
C ARG A 42 -9.85 -9.95 7.43
N PRO A 43 -10.89 -10.18 8.25
CA PRO A 43 -10.89 -9.76 9.65
C PRO A 43 -9.66 -10.29 10.38
N PHE A 44 -9.08 -9.48 11.26
CA PHE A 44 -7.91 -9.77 12.10
C PHE A 44 -6.59 -10.16 11.41
N SER A 45 -6.50 -10.17 10.07
CA SER A 45 -5.24 -10.41 9.36
C SER A 45 -4.42 -9.13 9.21
N LYS A 46 -3.18 -9.11 9.72
CA LYS A 46 -2.20 -8.08 9.35
C LYS A 46 -1.77 -8.30 7.91
N ALA A 47 -1.86 -7.26 7.09
CA ALA A 47 -1.43 -7.29 5.70
C ALA A 47 -0.36 -6.21 5.54
N THR A 48 0.90 -6.60 5.69
CA THR A 48 2.05 -5.71 5.58
C THR A 48 2.69 -5.88 4.21
N ALA A 49 2.98 -4.77 3.52
CA ALA A 49 3.82 -4.79 2.33
C ALA A 49 5.15 -4.09 2.61
N THR A 50 6.23 -4.63 2.05
CA THR A 50 7.57 -4.03 2.13
C THR A 50 7.87 -3.35 0.81
N VAL A 51 8.15 -2.05 0.86
CA VAL A 51 8.47 -1.22 -0.30
C VAL A 51 9.96 -0.95 -0.30
N THR A 52 10.62 -1.17 -1.44
CA THR A 52 12.05 -0.94 -1.62
C THR A 52 12.30 -0.18 -2.92
N ALA A 53 13.19 0.81 -2.88
CA ALA A 53 13.62 1.54 -4.05
C ALA A 53 15.11 1.90 -3.91
N SER A 54 15.82 1.96 -5.03
CA SER A 54 17.25 2.28 -5.03
C SER A 54 17.50 3.69 -4.50
N GLY A 55 18.38 3.83 -3.50
CA GLY A 55 18.65 5.12 -2.86
C GLY A 55 17.65 5.52 -1.76
N TYR A 56 16.70 4.66 -1.42
CA TYR A 56 15.68 4.90 -0.39
C TYR A 56 15.73 3.80 0.68
N ARG A 57 15.34 4.14 1.92
CA ARG A 57 15.19 3.12 2.98
C ARG A 57 13.97 2.22 2.70
N PRO A 58 14.05 0.92 3.01
CA PRO A 58 12.87 0.05 2.99
C PRO A 58 11.77 0.59 3.91
N LEU A 59 10.54 0.56 3.43
CA LEU A 59 9.36 0.97 4.19
C LEU A 59 8.41 -0.22 4.36
N GLU A 60 7.93 -0.43 5.58
CA GLU A 60 6.82 -1.35 5.83
C GLU A 60 5.51 -0.57 5.95
N ILE A 61 4.53 -0.93 5.14
CA ILE A 61 3.20 -0.32 5.14
C ILE A 61 2.15 -1.36 5.54
N GLU A 62 1.31 -1.02 6.52
CA GLU A 62 0.13 -1.82 6.82
C GLU A 62 -1.00 -1.44 5.86
N LEU A 63 -1.38 -2.36 4.98
CA LEU A 63 -2.39 -2.16 3.95
C LEU A 63 -3.81 -1.99 4.53
N ARG A 64 -4.01 -2.23 5.84
CA ARG A 64 -5.27 -1.96 6.56
C ARG A 64 -5.46 -0.50 6.93
N ASP A 65 -4.38 0.21 7.21
CA ASP A 65 -4.42 1.63 7.61
C ASP A 65 -4.63 2.55 6.40
N LEU A 66 -4.60 1.98 5.20
CA LEU A 66 -5.11 2.62 4.00
C LEU A 66 -6.57 3.00 4.26
N ARG A 67 -6.80 4.29 4.46
CA ARG A 67 -8.12 4.90 4.32
C ARG A 67 -8.53 4.72 2.86
N LEU A 68 -9.03 3.53 2.55
CA LEU A 68 -9.71 3.23 1.30
C LEU A 68 -10.84 4.26 1.20
N ARG A 69 -10.64 5.30 0.39
CA ARG A 69 -11.71 6.23 0.04
C ARG A 69 -12.73 5.39 -0.72
N SER A 70 -13.69 4.85 0.02
CA SER A 70 -14.69 3.95 -0.51
C SER A 70 -15.62 4.73 -1.45
N GLY A 71 -15.22 4.86 -2.71
CA GLY A 71 -16.17 5.05 -3.79
C GLY A 71 -16.98 3.77 -3.89
N ARG A 72 -18.29 3.83 -3.64
CA ARG A 72 -19.21 2.71 -3.92
C ARG A 72 -19.25 2.49 -5.43
N ALA A 73 -18.29 1.73 -5.96
CA ALA A 73 -18.46 1.06 -7.23
C ALA A 73 -19.12 -0.30 -6.95
N PHE A 74 -20.24 -0.55 -7.62
CA PHE A 74 -21.12 -1.72 -7.48
C PHE A 74 -20.45 -3.09 -7.77
N SER A 75 -19.12 -3.17 -7.88
CA SER A 75 -18.37 -4.39 -8.25
C SER A 75 -17.01 -4.56 -7.57
N GLY A 76 -16.66 -3.78 -6.55
CA GLY A 76 -15.41 -3.94 -5.79
C GLY A 76 -14.91 -2.61 -5.27
N GLN A 77 -14.44 -2.56 -4.02
CA GLN A 77 -13.81 -1.33 -3.52
C GLN A 77 -12.48 -1.16 -4.25
N VAL A 78 -12.34 -0.04 -4.95
CA VAL A 78 -11.08 0.39 -5.56
C VAL A 78 -10.42 1.35 -4.58
N GLY A 79 -9.19 1.04 -4.18
CA GLY A 79 -8.35 1.90 -3.36
C GLY A 79 -7.21 2.46 -4.18
N GLU A 80 -6.71 3.63 -3.79
CA GLU A 80 -5.47 4.19 -4.32
C GLU A 80 -4.48 4.35 -3.16
N LEU A 81 -3.24 3.94 -3.39
CA LEU A 81 -2.13 4.12 -2.47
C LEU A 81 -0.94 4.73 -3.22
N THR A 82 -0.65 5.98 -2.88
CA THR A 82 0.56 6.69 -3.31
C THR A 82 1.62 6.57 -2.23
N ILE A 83 2.75 5.96 -2.56
CA ILE A 83 3.91 5.83 -1.68
C ILE A 83 4.89 6.95 -2.04
N LEU A 84 5.13 7.81 -1.07
CA LEU A 84 6.07 8.91 -1.21
C LEU A 84 7.41 8.49 -0.66
N LEU A 85 8.37 8.31 -1.56
CA LEU A 85 9.71 7.86 -1.22
C LEU A 85 10.60 9.06 -0.96
N VAL A 86 11.31 8.92 0.15
CA VAL A 86 12.01 10.00 0.81
C VAL A 86 13.39 9.46 1.18
N PRO A 87 14.50 10.01 0.65
CA PRO A 87 15.82 9.36 0.79
C PRO A 87 16.38 9.38 2.23
N THR A 88 16.08 10.44 2.98
CA THR A 88 16.86 10.83 4.18
C THR A 88 15.99 11.41 5.30
N HIS A 89 14.79 10.88 5.56
CA HIS A 89 13.98 11.39 6.67
C HIS A 89 13.86 10.35 7.79
N GLY A 90 13.74 10.86 9.02
CA GLY A 90 13.53 10.08 10.23
C GLY A 90 12.18 9.34 10.24
N PRO A 91 11.80 8.72 11.37
CA PRO A 91 10.56 7.95 11.48
C PRO A 91 9.33 8.75 11.01
N THR A 92 8.31 8.05 10.51
CA THR A 92 7.06 8.64 10.02
C THR A 92 6.52 9.70 10.99
N GLY A 93 6.31 10.92 10.50
CA GLY A 93 5.87 12.08 11.30
C GLY A 93 6.95 13.12 11.62
N THR A 94 8.21 12.89 11.24
CA THR A 94 9.30 13.88 11.38
C THR A 94 9.55 14.71 10.12
N TRP A 95 8.64 14.71 9.16
CA TRP A 95 8.79 15.41 7.88
C TRP A 95 7.45 16.05 7.45
N ALA A 96 7.55 17.19 6.79
CA ALA A 96 6.45 17.93 6.20
C ALA A 96 6.28 17.60 4.71
N ALA A 97 5.11 17.91 4.15
CA ALA A 97 4.82 17.63 2.74
C ALA A 97 5.77 18.37 1.79
N GLU A 98 6.30 19.52 2.21
CA GLU A 98 7.30 20.31 1.48
C GLU A 98 8.71 19.69 1.46
N ASP A 99 9.03 18.75 2.34
CA ASP A 99 10.35 18.10 2.39
C ASP A 99 10.53 17.05 1.29
N VAL A 100 9.44 16.76 0.57
CA VAL A 100 9.40 15.74 -0.46
C VAL A 100 9.81 16.38 -1.80
N PRO A 101 10.88 15.89 -2.44
CA PRO A 101 11.25 16.37 -3.77
C PRO A 101 10.15 16.03 -4.79
N GLU A 102 9.73 17.03 -5.57
CA GLU A 102 8.73 16.89 -6.66
C GLU A 102 9.14 15.87 -7.73
#